data_AF-A0A959LPT2-F1
#
_entry.id   AF-A0A959LPT2-F1
#
_cell.length_a   1.000
_cell.length_b   1.000
_cell.length_c   1.000
_cell.angle_alpha   90.00
_cell.angle_beta   90.00
_cell.angle_gamma   90.00
#
_symmetry.space_group_name_H-M   'P 1'
#
loop_
_entity.id
_entity.type
_entity.pdbx_description
1 polymer ?
#
loop_
_entity_poly.entity_id
_entity_poly.type
_entity_poly.pdbx_seq_one_letter_code
_entity_poly.pdbx_strand_id
1 'polypeptide(L)'
;MSHPKKLKELAATAICGNDITSSCLYVSALTILYAGQYAWISLLMVAGVLFLFRKIYGEVVGALPLNGGAYNVLLNTTSKSNAS
;
A
#
# COMPACT_ATOMS: atom_id res chain seq x y z
N MET A 1 -10.84 -9.77 -30.65
CA MET A 1 -10.89 -9.38 -29.22
C MET A 1 -9.50 -8.95 -28.80
N SER A 2 -9.30 -7.67 -28.47
CA SER A 2 -7.98 -7.18 -28.03
C SER A 2 -7.72 -7.69 -26.61
N HIS A 3 -6.66 -8.47 -26.41
CA HIS A 3 -6.28 -8.95 -25.08
C HIS A 3 -5.74 -7.74 -24.29
N PRO A 4 -6.25 -7.45 -23.08
CA PRO A 4 -5.76 -6.32 -22.32
C PRO A 4 -4.27 -6.50 -22.00
N LYS A 5 -3.48 -5.47 -22.29
CA LYS A 5 -2.03 -5.49 -22.07
C LYS A 5 -1.77 -5.52 -20.56
N LYS A 6 -1.27 -6.65 -20.06
CA LYS A 6 -0.90 -6.81 -18.64
C LYS A 6 0.41 -6.07 -18.35
N LEU A 7 0.49 -5.45 -17.17
CA LEU A 7 1.72 -4.89 -16.65
C LEU A 7 2.67 -6.03 -16.26
N LYS A 8 3.97 -5.87 -16.56
CA LYS A 8 5.02 -6.74 -16.03
C LYS A 8 5.36 -6.32 -14.59
N GLU A 9 5.99 -7.22 -13.85
CA GLU A 9 6.39 -7.02 -12.45
C GLU A 9 7.09 -5.67 -12.22
N LEU A 10 8.12 -5.34 -13.01
CA LEU A 10 8.85 -4.08 -12.86
C LEU A 10 7.97 -2.84 -13.02
N ALA A 11 7.03 -2.83 -13.97
CA ALA A 11 6.13 -1.70 -14.17
C ALA A 11 5.12 -1.59 -13.02
N ALA A 12 4.61 -2.72 -12.54
CA ALA A 12 3.71 -2.77 -11.38
C ALA A 12 4.42 -2.29 -10.09
N THR A 13 5.64 -2.75 -9.85
CA THR A 13 6.47 -2.31 -8.73
C THR A 13 6.84 -0.84 -8.82
N ALA A 14 7.14 -0.32 -10.01
CA ALA A 14 7.44 1.09 -10.20
C ALA A 14 6.24 1.99 -9.89
N ILE A 15 5.03 1.61 -10.31
CA ILE A 15 3.80 2.36 -10.01
C ILE A 15 3.54 2.39 -8.50
N CYS A 16 3.51 1.22 -7.86
CA CYS A 16 3.27 1.13 -6.41
C CYS A 16 4.39 1.80 -5.60
N GLY A 17 5.65 1.63 -6.02
CA GLY A 17 6.80 2.25 -5.37
C GLY A 17 6.76 3.77 -5.46
N ASN A 18 6.36 4.33 -6.61
CA ASN A 18 6.18 5.78 -6.75
C ASN A 18 5.05 6.31 -5.87
N ASP A 19 3.92 5.60 -5.77
CA ASP A 19 2.77 5.99 -4.94
C ASP A 19 3.12 6.06 -3.44
N ILE A 20 3.78 5.02 -2.92
CA ILE A 20 4.22 4.97 -1.51
C ILE A 20 5.33 5.99 -1.25
N THR A 21 6.34 6.04 -2.13
CA THR A 21 7.52 6.90 -1.92
C THR A 21 7.14 8.38 -1.98
N SER A 22 6.29 8.77 -2.93
CA SER A 22 5.83 10.17 -3.03
C SER A 22 5.07 10.61 -1.77
N SER A 23 4.20 9.75 -1.24
CA SER A 23 3.47 9.99 0.02
C SER A 23 4.42 10.10 1.22
N CYS A 24 5.41 9.20 1.34
CA CYS A 24 6.40 9.24 2.42
C CYS A 24 7.31 10.47 2.34
N LEU A 25 7.78 10.85 1.15
CA LEU A 25 8.64 12.04 0.97
C LEU A 25 7.89 13.33 1.33
N TYR A 26 6.62 13.42 0.96
CA TYR A 26 5.75 14.54 1.36
C TYR A 26 5.63 14.64 2.89
N VAL A 27 5.29 13.52 3.55
CA VAL A 27 5.16 13.46 5.02
C VAL A 27 6.49 13.67 5.73
N SER A 28 7.61 13.24 5.13
CA SER A 28 8.94 13.40 5.72
C SER A 28 9.31 14.87 5.92
N ALA A 29 8.99 15.73 4.96
CA ALA A 29 9.22 17.17 5.10
C ALA A 29 8.45 17.76 6.29
N LEU A 30 7.16 17.42 6.43
CA LEU A 30 6.34 17.84 7.56
C LEU A 30 6.87 17.27 8.89
N THR A 31 7.30 16.01 8.89
CA THR A 31 7.83 15.34 10.09
C THR A 31 9.13 16.00 10.55
N ILE A 32 10.02 16.37 9.64
CA ILE A 32 11.26 17.10 9.94
C ILE A 32 10.94 18.49 10.53
N LEU A 33 9.95 19.19 9.97
CA LEU A 33 9.55 20.52 10.47
C LEU A 33 9.09 20.48 11.93
N TYR A 34 8.36 19.44 12.35
CA TYR A 34 7.84 19.35 13.72
C TYR A 34 8.74 18.59 14.70
N ALA A 35 9.35 17.47 14.29
CA ALA A 35 10.12 16.59 15.17
C ALA A 35 11.64 16.88 15.16
N GLY A 36 12.11 17.72 14.23
CA GLY A 36 13.52 18.10 14.13
C GLY A 36 14.46 16.89 14.10
N GLN A 37 15.42 16.84 15.02
CA GLN A 37 16.40 15.76 15.13
C GLN A 37 15.78 14.36 15.35
N TYR A 38 14.55 14.27 15.85
CA TYR A 38 13.89 12.99 16.14
C TYR A 38 13.04 12.47 14.98
N ALA A 39 12.97 13.18 13.86
CA ALA A 39 12.15 12.81 12.70
C ALA A 39 12.46 11.40 12.16
N TRP A 40 13.72 10.95 12.23
CA TRP A 40 14.10 9.61 11.80
C TRP A 40 13.43 8.50 12.61
N ILE A 41 13.13 8.72 13.89
CA ILE A 41 12.42 7.75 14.75
C ILE A 41 10.98 7.59 14.24
N SER A 42 10.30 8.70 13.96
CA SER A 42 8.94 8.70 13.40
C SER A 42 8.90 8.02 12.03
N LEU A 43 9.88 8.29 11.16
CA LEU A 43 9.97 7.66 9.84
C LEU A 43 10.28 6.16 9.92
N LEU A 44 11.13 5.74 10.85
CA LEU A 44 11.38 4.32 11.12
C LEU A 44 10.13 3.60 11.61
N MET A 45 9.31 4.25 12.45
CA MET A 45 8.04 3.67 12.90
C MET A 45 7.07 3.46 11.73
N VAL A 46 6.94 4.45 10.83
CA VAL A 46 6.13 4.33 9.61
C VAL A 46 6.64 3.20 8.72
N ALA A 47 7.96 3.12 8.49
CA ALA A 47 8.57 2.05 7.71
C ALA A 47 8.31 0.67 8.33
N GLY A 48 8.38 0.55 9.66
CA GLY A 48 8.05 -0.67 10.39
C GLY A 48 6.60 -1.11 10.20
N VAL A 49 5.65 -0.18 10.28
CA VAL A 49 4.23 -0.46 10.02
C VAL A 49 4.03 -0.94 8.58
N LEU A 50 4.57 -0.22 7.59
CA LEU A 50 4.49 -0.62 6.18
C LEU A 50 5.11 -2.00 5.92
N PHE A 51 6.19 -2.34 6.63
CA PHE A 51 6.81 -3.65 6.53
C PHE A 51 5.91 -4.78 7.04
N LEU A 52 5.15 -4.58 8.12
CA LEU A 52 4.18 -5.56 8.61
C LEU A 52 3.05 -5.80 7.58
N PHE A 53 2.57 -4.72 6.95
CA PHE A 53 1.54 -4.81 5.91
C PHE A 53 1.97 -5.62 4.68
N ARG A 54 3.28 -5.70 4.36
CA ARG A 54 3.79 -6.49 3.23
C ARG A 54 3.30 -7.94 3.26
N LYS A 55 3.29 -8.58 4.43
CA LYS A 55 2.86 -9.98 4.58
C LYS A 55 1.37 -10.12 4.31
N ILE A 56 0.58 -9.20 4.83
CA ILE A 56 -0.88 -9.15 4.65
C ILE A 56 -1.21 -9.00 3.16
N TYR A 57 -0.60 -8.04 2.45
CA TYR A 57 -0.84 -7.87 1.02
C TYR A 57 -0.44 -9.11 0.21
N GLY A 58 0.65 -9.78 0.56
CA GLY A 58 1.09 -11.01 -0.11
C GLY A 58 0.09 -12.15 0.02
N GLU A 59 -0.45 -12.38 1.22
CA GLU A 59 -1.44 -13.44 1.48
C GLU A 59 -2.79 -13.11 0.85
N VAL A 60 -3.24 -11.87 1.01
CA VAL A 60 -4.57 -11.42 0.57
C VAL A 60 -4.65 -11.31 -0.95
N VAL A 61 -3.66 -10.70 -1.62
CA VAL A 61 -3.64 -10.56 -3.08
C VAL A 61 -3.34 -11.91 -3.76
N GLY A 62 -2.58 -12.78 -3.09
CA GLY A 62 -2.36 -14.15 -3.54
C GLY A 62 -3.64 -15.00 -3.50
N ALA A 63 -4.47 -14.83 -2.47
CA ALA A 63 -5.73 -15.56 -2.31
C ALA A 63 -6.85 -15.02 -3.22
N LEU A 64 -6.89 -13.70 -3.45
CA LEU A 64 -7.91 -13.02 -4.24
C LEU A 64 -7.28 -12.13 -5.33
N PRO A 65 -6.82 -12.70 -6.46
CA PRO A 65 -6.20 -11.95 -7.57
C PRO A 65 -7.26 -11.24 -8.41
N LEU A 66 -8.05 -10.37 -7.78
CA LEU A 66 -9.13 -9.60 -8.38
C LEU A 66 -8.70 -8.14 -8.58
N ASN A 67 -9.15 -7.52 -9.68
CA ASN A 67 -8.86 -6.12 -10.03
C ASN A 67 -9.62 -5.09 -9.15
N GLY A 68 -9.55 -5.22 -7.83
CA GLY A 68 -10.16 -4.26 -6.89
C GLY A 68 -9.43 -4.11 -5.56
N GLY A 69 -8.24 -4.70 -5.41
CA GLY A 69 -7.40 -4.56 -4.22
C GLY A 69 -8.19 -4.80 -2.92
N ALA A 70 -7.99 -3.92 -1.94
CA ALA A 70 -8.66 -4.01 -0.63
C ALA A 70 -10.20 -3.99 -0.72
N TYR A 71 -10.79 -3.30 -1.72
CA TYR A 71 -12.25 -3.27 -1.87
C TYR A 71 -12.83 -4.64 -2.18
N ASN A 72 -12.21 -5.37 -3.12
CA ASN A 72 -12.64 -6.73 -3.44
C ASN A 72 -12.44 -7.69 -2.27
N VAL A 73 -11.36 -7.51 -1.52
CA VAL A 73 -11.11 -8.30 -0.31
C VAL A 73 -12.23 -8.08 0.68
N LEU A 74 -12.53 -6.82 1.02
CA LEU A 74 -13.60 -6.48 1.96
C LEU A 74 -14.96 -6.99 1.51
N LEU A 75 -15.29 -6.89 0.21
CA LEU A 75 -16.56 -7.38 -0.33
C LEU A 75 -16.70 -8.91 -0.28
N ASN A 76 -15.57 -9.63 -0.35
CA ASN A 76 -15.54 -11.09 -0.29
C ASN A 76 -15.35 -11.63 1.13
N THR A 77 -14.87 -10.81 2.08
CA THR A 77 -14.65 -11.21 3.47
C THR A 77 -15.70 -10.68 4.45
N THR A 78 -16.50 -9.67 4.06
CA THR A 78 -17.52 -9.03 4.91
C THR A 78 -18.93 -9.26 4.35
N SER A 79 -19.91 -9.52 5.24
CA SER A 79 -21.32 -9.65 4.86
C SER A 79 -22.04 -8.29 4.93
N LYS A 80 -23.06 -8.06 4.08
CA LYS A 80 -23.72 -6.75 3.81
C LYS A 80 -24.14 -5.90 5.03
N SER A 81 -24.22 -6.47 6.24
CA SER A 81 -24.55 -5.74 7.47
C SER A 81 -23.38 -4.92 8.07
N ASN A 82 -22.13 -5.21 7.70
CA ASN A 82 -20.92 -4.51 8.21
C ASN A 82 -20.26 -3.60 7.15
N ALA A 83 -20.94 -3.39 6.01
CA ALA A 83 -20.43 -2.64 4.86
C ALA A 83 -21.24 -1.35 4.58
N SER A 84 -22.05 -0.89 5.55
CA SER A 84 -22.77 0.39 5.52
C SER A 84 -22.25 1.30 6.62
#